data_AF-A0A8C0XAI4-F1
#
_entry.id   AF-A0A8C0XAI4-F1
#
_cell.length_a   1.000
_cell.length_b   1.000
_cell.length_c   1.000
_cell.angle_alpha   90.00
_cell.angle_beta   90.00
_cell.angle_gamma   90.00
#
_symmetry.space_group_name_H-M   'P 1'
#
loop_
_entity.id
_entity.type
_entity.pdbx_description
1 polymer ?
#
loop_
_entity_poly.entity_id
_entity_poly.type
_entity_poly.pdbx_seq_one_letter_code
_entity_poly.pdbx_strand_id
1 'polypeptide(L)'
;MDLGAITKHSALHAKPSGLTLQYGTAGFRSKAEHLDHIMFRMGLLAVLRSKQTKSTIGVMVTASHNPEVMCSGLWWKNTMVYKANLGV
;
A
#
# COMPACT_ATOMS: atom_id res chain seq x y z
N MET A 1 -0.41 12.55 -17.07
CA MET A 1 -0.17 12.22 -15.64
C MET A 1 0.92 13.17 -15.19
N ASP A 2 0.68 14.00 -14.18
CA ASP A 2 1.66 15.02 -13.79
C ASP A 2 2.82 14.41 -12.99
N LEU A 3 4.00 14.37 -13.62
CA LEU A 3 5.21 13.80 -13.03
C LEU A 3 5.78 14.68 -11.90
N GLY A 4 5.56 16.00 -11.95
CA GLY A 4 6.01 16.93 -10.92
C GLY A 4 5.26 16.72 -9.61
N ALA A 5 3.92 16.65 -9.68
CA ALA A 5 3.10 16.30 -8.53
C ALA A 5 3.44 14.91 -7.97
N ILE A 6 3.64 13.89 -8.82
CA ILE A 6 3.98 12.54 -8.34
C ILE A 6 5.29 12.55 -7.57
N THR A 7 6.34 13.19 -8.10
CA THR A 7 7.65 13.26 -7.44
C THR A 7 7.53 13.97 -6.09
N LYS A 8 6.81 15.08 -6.04
CA LYS A 8 6.56 15.83 -4.80
C LYS A 8 5.86 14.99 -3.73
N HIS A 9 4.80 14.26 -4.09
CA HIS A 9 4.06 13.45 -3.12
C HIS A 9 4.80 12.16 -2.76
N SER A 10 5.54 11.56 -3.70
CA SER A 10 6.40 10.40 -3.44
C SER A 10 7.44 10.69 -2.36
N ALA A 11 7.99 11.91 -2.33
CA ALA A 11 8.95 12.34 -1.31
C ALA A 11 8.36 12.34 0.12
N LEU A 12 7.03 12.50 0.27
CA LEU A 12 6.35 12.42 1.57
C LEU A 12 6.24 10.97 2.09
N HIS A 13 6.39 9.99 1.20
CA HIS A 13 6.22 8.56 1.47
C HIS A 13 7.52 7.79 1.18
N ALA A 14 8.62 8.25 1.79
CA ALA A 14 9.95 7.71 1.56
C ALA A 14 10.08 6.25 2.06
N LYS A 15 10.78 5.42 1.28
CA LYS A 15 11.06 4.03 1.68
C LYS A 15 12.11 4.03 2.81
N PRO A 16 11.84 3.38 3.96
CA PRO A 16 12.84 3.21 5.02
C PRO A 16 14.07 2.43 4.53
N SER A 17 15.26 2.84 4.93
CA SER A 17 16.51 2.14 4.63
C SER A 17 16.53 0.74 5.24
N GLY A 18 16.92 -0.27 4.46
CA GLY A 18 17.02 -1.65 4.92
C GLY A 18 15.69 -2.43 5.01
N LEU A 19 14.54 -1.77 4.81
CA LEU A 19 13.25 -2.45 4.81
C LEU A 19 12.96 -3.10 3.45
N THR A 20 12.79 -4.42 3.44
CA THR A 20 12.34 -5.17 2.26
C THR A 20 11.07 -5.92 2.60
N LEU A 21 10.01 -5.64 1.85
CA LEU A 21 8.70 -6.28 1.98
C LEU A 21 8.41 -7.09 0.73
N GLN A 22 7.95 -8.31 0.91
CA GLN A 22 7.58 -9.21 -0.19
C GLN A 22 6.07 -9.17 -0.43
N TYR A 23 5.68 -9.21 -1.71
CA TYR A 23 4.28 -9.34 -2.10
C TYR A 23 3.89 -10.81 -2.09
N GLY A 24 3.07 -11.23 -1.12
CA GLY A 24 2.59 -12.62 -1.02
C GLY A 24 1.23 -12.83 -1.67
N THR A 25 0.63 -14.00 -1.44
CA THR A 25 -0.72 -14.37 -1.92
C THR A 25 -1.82 -13.39 -1.48
N ALA A 26 -1.63 -12.81 -0.29
CA ALA A 26 -2.51 -11.77 0.24
C ALA A 26 -1.94 -10.36 0.01
N GLY A 27 -0.88 -10.21 -0.75
CA GLY A 27 -0.16 -8.96 -0.95
C GLY A 27 0.78 -8.61 0.19
N PHE A 28 1.06 -7.31 0.38
CA PHE A 28 2.01 -6.86 1.40
C PHE A 28 1.42 -6.99 2.80
N ARG A 29 2.23 -7.43 3.77
CA ARG A 29 1.86 -7.56 5.18
C ARG A 29 3.02 -7.10 6.05
N SER A 30 2.81 -6.08 6.86
CA SER A 30 3.77 -5.60 7.87
C SER A 30 3.08 -4.63 8.83
N LYS A 31 3.76 -4.24 9.92
CA LYS A 31 3.26 -3.17 10.80
C LYS A 31 2.96 -1.91 9.98
N ALA A 32 1.90 -1.16 10.31
CA ALA A 32 1.48 -0.05 9.45
C ALA A 32 2.52 1.07 9.34
N GLU A 33 3.36 1.24 10.36
CA GLU A 33 4.52 2.15 10.33
C GLU A 33 5.49 1.87 9.18
N HIS A 34 5.49 0.63 8.66
CA HIS A 34 6.32 0.20 7.54
C HIS A 34 5.59 0.21 6.20
N LEU A 35 4.29 0.50 6.16
CA LEU A 35 3.48 0.34 4.94
C LEU A 35 3.16 1.66 4.22
N ASP A 36 3.41 2.82 4.82
CA ASP A 36 3.09 4.12 4.22
C ASP A 36 3.59 4.28 2.76
N HIS A 37 4.88 4.04 2.53
CA HIS A 37 5.48 4.05 1.20
C HIS A 37 4.91 3.01 0.22
N ILE A 38 4.43 1.87 0.72
CA ILE A 38 3.79 0.83 -0.08
C ILE A 38 2.40 1.29 -0.51
N MET A 39 1.61 1.86 0.40
CA MET A 39 0.26 2.34 0.12
C MET A 39 0.25 3.37 -1.00
N PHE A 40 1.17 4.34 -0.96
CA PHE A 40 1.32 5.35 -2.01
C PHE A 40 1.62 4.72 -3.38
N ARG A 41 2.66 3.87 -3.45
CA ARG A 41 3.10 3.23 -4.70
C ARG A 41 2.04 2.31 -5.27
N MET A 42 1.32 1.61 -4.42
CA MET A 42 0.31 0.68 -4.89
C MET A 42 -0.97 1.38 -5.35
N GLY A 43 -1.31 2.55 -4.80
CA GLY A 43 -2.34 3.42 -5.37
C GLY A 43 -2.00 3.84 -6.79
N LEU A 44 -0.73 4.21 -7.03
CA LEU A 44 -0.24 4.51 -8.38
C LEU A 44 -0.34 3.29 -9.32
N LEU A 45 0.05 2.11 -8.83
CA LEU A 45 -0.06 0.86 -9.59
C LEU A 45 -1.51 0.52 -9.93
N ALA A 46 -2.45 0.72 -9.00
CA ALA A 46 -3.88 0.48 -9.23
C ALA A 46 -4.43 1.39 -10.35
N VAL A 47 -4.03 2.66 -10.36
CA VAL A 47 -4.39 3.61 -11.44
C VAL A 47 -3.82 3.16 -12.78
N LEU A 48 -2.54 2.77 -12.82
CA LEU A 48 -1.90 2.29 -14.05
C LEU A 48 -2.57 1.02 -14.57
N ARG A 49 -2.87 0.07 -13.69
CA ARG A 49 -3.56 -1.16 -14.05
C ARG A 49 -4.96 -0.88 -14.58
N SER A 50 -5.72 0.00 -13.92
CA SER A 50 -7.07 0.39 -14.37
C SER A 50 -7.05 1.00 -15.77
N LYS A 51 -6.07 1.85 -16.07
CA LYS A 51 -5.87 2.41 -17.41
C LYS A 51 -5.52 1.35 -18.45
N GLN A 52 -4.67 0.39 -18.09
CA GLN A 52 -4.26 -0.69 -18.99
C GLN A 52 -5.41 -1.64 -19.30
N THR A 53 -6.19 -2.04 -18.30
CA THR A 53 -7.30 -3.00 -18.46
C THR A 53 -8.61 -2.35 -18.88
N LYS A 54 -8.70 -1.01 -18.80
CA LYS A 54 -9.94 -0.24 -18.96
C LYS A 54 -11.06 -0.72 -18.02
N SER A 55 -10.67 -1.16 -16.82
CA SER A 55 -11.57 -1.71 -15.80
C SER A 55 -11.31 -1.10 -14.42
N THR A 56 -12.32 -1.16 -13.56
CA THR A 56 -12.18 -0.74 -12.15
C THR A 56 -11.25 -1.70 -11.40
N ILE A 57 -10.23 -1.15 -10.73
CA ILE A 57 -9.31 -1.93 -9.90
C ILE A 57 -9.62 -1.65 -8.43
N GLY A 58 -9.97 -2.72 -7.71
CA GLY A 58 -10.18 -2.68 -6.27
C GLY A 58 -8.84 -2.72 -5.51
N VAL A 59 -8.75 -1.90 -4.48
CA VAL A 59 -7.68 -1.89 -3.50
C VAL A 59 -8.28 -2.20 -2.14
N MET A 60 -7.83 -3.29 -1.53
CA MET A 60 -8.25 -3.64 -0.18
C MET A 60 -7.15 -3.32 0.81
N VAL A 61 -7.54 -2.62 1.87
CA VAL A 61 -6.72 -2.32 3.05
C VAL A 61 -7.39 -3.00 4.23
N THR A 62 -6.79 -4.05 4.77
CA THR A 62 -7.41 -4.80 5.87
C THR A 62 -6.38 -5.30 6.87
N ALA A 63 -6.74 -5.24 8.15
CA ALA A 63 -6.00 -5.86 9.25
C ALA A 63 -6.51 -7.28 9.57
N SER A 64 -7.53 -7.79 8.86
CA SER A 64 -8.14 -9.12 9.03
C SER A 64 -8.17 -9.62 10.49
N HIS A 65 -7.39 -10.64 10.83
CA HIS A 65 -7.27 -11.26 12.16
C HIS A 65 -5.96 -10.91 12.85
N ASN A 66 -5.20 -9.94 12.33
CA ASN A 66 -3.91 -9.59 12.90
C ASN A 66 -4.08 -8.94 14.28
N PRO A 67 -3.22 -9.30 15.24
CA PRO A 67 -3.32 -8.78 16.60
C PRO A 67 -3.27 -7.26 16.63
N GLU A 68 -4.06 -6.66 17.52
CA GLU A 68 -3.98 -5.23 17.82
C GLU A 68 -2.64 -4.88 18.51
N VAL A 69 -2.17 -3.66 18.30
CA VAL A 69 -0.89 -3.14 18.76
C VAL A 69 -1.28 -1.73 19.11
N MET A 70 -1.52 -1.52 20.40
CA MET A 70 -1.92 -0.22 20.89
C MET A 70 -0.75 0.74 20.72
N CYS A 71 -0.85 1.65 19.75
CA CYS A 71 -0.02 2.82 19.68
C CYS A 71 -0.94 4.04 19.49
N SER A 72 -1.11 4.81 20.57
CA SER A 72 -1.60 6.20 20.61
C SER A 72 -2.69 6.61 19.60
N GLY A 73 -3.87 5.96 19.65
CA GLY A 73 -5.10 6.57 19.16
C GLY A 73 -5.43 6.48 17.66
N LEU A 74 -4.69 5.71 16.85
CA LEU A 74 -5.09 5.39 15.47
C LEU A 74 -5.35 3.88 15.30
N TRP A 75 -6.63 3.52 15.18
CA TRP A 75 -7.19 2.16 15.14
C TRP A 75 -6.79 1.29 13.93
N TRP A 76 -5.89 1.76 13.05
CA TRP A 76 -5.61 1.12 11.75
C TRP A 76 -4.16 0.62 11.58
N LYS A 77 -3.38 0.56 12.66
CA LYS A 77 -1.92 0.45 12.54
C LYS A 77 -1.29 -0.96 12.49
N ASN A 78 -2.06 -2.03 12.24
CA ASN A 78 -1.52 -3.39 12.19
C ASN A 78 -1.77 -4.13 10.90
N THR A 79 -0.69 -4.78 10.43
CA THR A 79 -0.65 -5.67 9.26
C THR A 79 -1.69 -5.33 8.22
N MET A 80 -1.50 -4.19 7.54
CA MET A 80 -2.37 -3.95 6.39
C MET A 80 -1.97 -4.95 5.31
N VAL A 81 -2.93 -5.79 4.98
CA VAL A 81 -2.95 -6.60 3.78
C VAL A 81 -3.30 -5.64 2.64
N TYR A 82 -2.31 -5.24 1.86
CA TYR A 82 -2.57 -4.51 0.62
C TYR A 82 -2.72 -5.50 -0.52
N LYS A 83 -3.95 -5.69 -1.00
CA LYS A 83 -4.22 -6.49 -2.20
C LYS A 83 -4.85 -5.60 -3.26
N ALA A 84 -4.13 -5.37 -4.35
CA ALA A 84 -4.75 -4.91 -5.59
C ALA A 84 -5.17 -6.14 -6.38
N ASN A 85 -6.38 -6.14 -6.96
CA ASN A 85 -6.81 -7.20 -7.87
C ASN A 85 -6.05 -7.06 -9.20
N LEU A 86 -4.78 -7.45 -9.18
CA LEU A 86 -3.84 -7.30 -10.30
C LEU A 86 -3.96 -8.43 -11.32
N GLY A 87 -4.83 -9.43 -11.09
CA GLY A 87 -5.11 -10.51 -12.03
C GLY A 87 -3.87 -11.25 -12.52
N VAL A 88 -2.97 -11.59 -11.60
CA VAL A 88 -1.89 -12.58 -11.82
C VAL A 88 -2.40 -13.98 -11.54
#